data_AF-A0A9D8W749-F1
#
_entry.id   AF-A0A9D8W749-F1
#
_cell.length_a   1.000
_cell.length_b   1.000
_cell.length_c   1.000
_cell.angle_alpha   90.00
_cell.angle_beta   90.00
_cell.angle_gamma   90.00
#
_symmetry.space_group_name_H-M   'P 1'
#
loop_
_entity.id
_entity.type
_entity.pdbx_description
1 polymer ?
#
loop_
_entity_poly.entity_id
_entity_poly.type
_entity_poly.pdbx_seq_one_letter_code
_entity_poly.pdbx_strand_id
1 'polypeptide(L)'
;MEFTNKEKYQVEIERDSKTGNVIAERWFNEGGQLHRVGGPAVQQFNAESGELIGLTYYKDDSTSCREDGLSSMSIDSQSGIVTYEKWKNGANGDPEAPSTIARNAKSGTATLQIWDANERMHRDGDRPAWLVMDPQTGVVVEEEYWFEDHLHRENGPAVIHRDAETGEVYHVEYYRNGSPDLDTYEELGITPPE
;
A
#
# COMPACT_ATOMS: atom_id res chain seq x y z
N MET A 1 -0.08 -4.96 -43.19
CA MET A 1 -1.42 -4.86 -42.55
C MET A 1 -1.19 -4.15 -41.23
N GLU A 2 -1.64 -2.90 -41.10
CA GLU A 2 -1.66 -2.20 -39.82
C GLU A 2 -2.97 -2.60 -39.12
N PHE A 3 -2.85 -3.22 -37.94
CA PHE A 3 -3.99 -3.47 -37.09
C PHE A 3 -4.21 -2.22 -36.23
N THR A 4 -5.28 -1.47 -36.49
CA THR A 4 -5.67 -0.35 -35.64
C THR A 4 -6.52 -0.90 -34.50
N ASN A 5 -6.04 -0.82 -33.26
CA ASN A 5 -6.88 -1.06 -32.09
C ASN A 5 -7.73 0.18 -31.81
N LYS A 6 -9.03 -0.02 -31.64
CA LYS A 6 -9.98 1.03 -31.23
C LYS A 6 -10.50 0.69 -29.85
N GLU A 7 -10.45 1.65 -28.96
CA GLU A 7 -10.96 1.53 -27.60
C GLU A 7 -12.08 2.54 -27.39
N LYS A 8 -13.04 2.19 -26.53
CA LYS A 8 -14.16 3.05 -26.16
C LYS A 8 -14.30 3.03 -24.65
N TYR A 9 -14.61 4.21 -24.12
CA TYR A 9 -14.78 4.41 -22.69
C TYR A 9 -16.06 5.19 -22.43
N GLN A 10 -16.78 4.81 -21.38
CA GLN A 10 -17.72 5.71 -20.72
C GLN A 10 -16.94 6.53 -19.70
N VAL A 11 -17.17 7.84 -19.66
CA VAL A 11 -16.50 8.75 -18.72
C VAL A 11 -17.55 9.37 -17.80
N GLU A 12 -17.32 9.24 -16.51
CA GLU A 12 -18.07 9.95 -15.48
C GLU A 12 -17.22 11.11 -14.97
N ILE A 13 -17.82 12.30 -14.92
CA ILE A 13 -17.20 13.53 -14.40
C ILE A 13 -18.05 14.04 -13.26
N GLU A 14 -17.46 14.10 -12.07
CA GLU A 14 -18.07 14.64 -10.88
C GLU A 14 -17.56 16.06 -10.65
N ARG A 15 -18.46 16.99 -10.30
CA ARG A 15 -18.13 18.40 -10.07
C ARG A 15 -18.61 18.84 -8.70
N ASP A 16 -17.81 19.65 -8.04
CA ASP A 16 -18.22 20.31 -6.81
C ASP A 16 -19.33 21.32 -7.11
N SER A 17 -20.39 21.27 -6.30
CA SER A 17 -21.60 22.08 -6.50
C SER A 17 -21.41 23.57 -6.21
N LYS A 18 -20.37 23.95 -5.44
CA LYS A 18 -20.12 25.33 -5.05
C LYS A 18 -19.19 26.04 -6.02
N THR A 19 -18.10 25.38 -6.37
CA THR A 19 -17.02 25.91 -7.21
C THR A 19 -17.20 25.59 -8.70
N GLY A 20 -17.93 24.50 -9.02
CA GLY A 20 -18.06 23.97 -10.38
C GLY A 20 -16.82 23.22 -10.88
N ASN A 21 -15.75 23.16 -10.07
CA ASN A 21 -14.53 22.44 -10.38
C ASN A 21 -14.81 20.94 -10.50
N VAL A 22 -14.08 20.26 -11.38
CA VAL A 22 -14.08 18.79 -11.43
C VAL A 22 -13.42 18.29 -10.15
N ILE A 23 -14.03 17.30 -9.50
CA ILE A 23 -13.49 16.64 -8.30
C ILE A 23 -13.16 15.17 -8.52
N ALA A 24 -13.75 14.55 -9.54
CA ALA A 24 -13.37 13.23 -9.98
C ALA A 24 -13.64 13.02 -11.47
N GLU A 25 -12.75 12.25 -12.10
CA GLU A 25 -12.97 11.68 -13.43
C GLU A 25 -12.74 10.17 -13.34
N ARG A 26 -13.68 9.39 -13.90
CA ARG A 26 -13.67 7.94 -13.88
C ARG A 26 -13.91 7.39 -15.28
N TRP A 27 -13.06 6.48 -15.73
CA TRP A 27 -13.14 5.85 -17.05
C TRP A 27 -13.57 4.39 -16.89
N PHE A 28 -14.58 3.99 -17.64
CA PHE A 28 -15.14 2.64 -17.63
C PHE A 28 -15.03 1.99 -19.01
N ASN A 29 -14.68 0.71 -19.05
CA ASN A 29 -14.75 -0.10 -20.28
C ASN A 29 -16.21 -0.39 -20.68
N GLU A 30 -16.41 -1.07 -21.81
CA GLU A 30 -17.76 -1.45 -22.28
C GLU A 30 -18.52 -2.39 -21.31
N GLY A 31 -17.80 -3.09 -20.42
CA GLY A 31 -18.37 -3.92 -19.36
C GLY A 31 -18.75 -3.15 -18.09
N GLY A 32 -18.52 -1.83 -18.04
CA GLY A 32 -18.79 -1.00 -16.86
C GLY A 32 -17.74 -1.08 -15.75
N GLN A 33 -16.57 -1.64 -16.02
CA GLN A 33 -15.47 -1.75 -15.07
C GLN A 33 -14.49 -0.58 -15.23
N LEU A 34 -13.91 -0.09 -14.14
CA LEU A 34 -12.90 0.96 -14.19
C LEU A 34 -11.69 0.51 -15.01
N HIS A 35 -11.39 1.24 -16.08
CA HIS A 35 -10.31 0.90 -16.99
C HIS A 35 -9.94 2.10 -17.88
N ARG A 36 -8.64 2.28 -18.12
CA ARG A 36 -8.13 3.24 -19.09
C ARG A 36 -6.74 2.82 -19.57
N VAL A 37 -6.57 2.59 -20.87
CA VAL A 37 -5.26 2.30 -21.44
C VAL A 37 -4.40 3.57 -21.45
N GLY A 38 -3.17 3.42 -20.96
CA GLY A 38 -2.15 4.47 -20.97
C GLY A 38 -2.34 5.58 -19.94
N GLY A 39 -3.38 5.53 -19.09
CA GLY A 39 -3.64 6.55 -18.08
C GLY A 39 -4.39 5.99 -16.87
N PRO A 40 -4.54 6.79 -15.81
CA PRO A 40 -5.29 6.37 -14.64
C PRO A 40 -6.78 6.27 -14.98
N ALA A 41 -7.44 5.20 -14.50
CA ALA A 41 -8.87 5.04 -14.67
C ALA A 41 -9.68 5.85 -13.64
N VAL A 42 -9.02 6.37 -12.60
CA VAL A 42 -9.60 7.33 -11.66
C VAL A 42 -8.62 8.48 -11.45
N GLN A 43 -9.11 9.70 -11.55
CA GLN A 43 -8.41 10.91 -11.15
C GLN A 43 -9.27 11.68 -10.14
N GLN A 44 -8.67 12.22 -9.10
CA GLN A 44 -9.34 13.01 -8.06
C GLN A 44 -8.67 14.37 -7.93
N PHE A 45 -9.49 15.40 -7.70
CA PHE A 45 -9.04 16.78 -7.69
C PHE A 45 -9.57 17.53 -6.45
N ASN A 46 -8.80 18.48 -5.94
CA ASN A 46 -9.23 19.36 -4.88
C ASN A 46 -10.37 20.27 -5.38
N ALA A 47 -11.47 20.33 -4.62
CA ALA A 47 -12.65 21.09 -5.00
C ALA A 47 -12.41 22.60 -5.13
N GLU A 48 -11.48 23.19 -4.38
CA GLU A 48 -11.23 24.63 -4.36
C GLU A 48 -10.15 25.02 -5.38
N SER A 49 -9.00 24.37 -5.35
CA SER A 49 -7.85 24.70 -6.22
C SER A 49 -7.93 24.05 -7.60
N GLY A 50 -8.67 22.95 -7.74
CA GLY A 50 -8.71 22.13 -8.96
C GLY A 50 -7.44 21.29 -9.19
N GLU A 51 -6.54 21.25 -8.22
CA GLU A 51 -5.28 20.48 -8.33
C GLU A 51 -5.55 18.98 -8.18
N LEU A 52 -4.76 18.17 -8.87
CA LEU A 52 -4.82 16.71 -8.78
C LEU A 52 -4.35 16.25 -7.39
N ILE A 53 -5.18 15.48 -6.70
CA ILE A 53 -4.91 14.95 -5.37
C ILE A 53 -4.92 13.42 -5.30
N GLY A 54 -5.28 12.74 -6.40
CA GLY A 54 -5.26 11.29 -6.42
C GLY A 54 -5.33 10.75 -7.83
N LEU A 55 -4.70 9.60 -8.02
CA LEU A 55 -4.83 8.81 -9.24
C LEU A 55 -4.73 7.32 -8.95
N THR A 56 -5.52 6.53 -9.67
CA THR A 56 -5.51 5.08 -9.59
C THR A 56 -5.62 4.47 -10.98
N TYR A 57 -4.69 3.57 -11.28
CA TYR A 57 -4.66 2.77 -12.50
C TYR A 57 -5.39 1.45 -12.26
N TYR A 58 -6.12 0.96 -13.25
CA TYR A 58 -6.77 -0.34 -13.22
C TYR A 58 -6.54 -1.02 -14.57
N LYS A 59 -6.22 -2.32 -14.55
CA LYS A 59 -6.12 -3.16 -15.75
C LYS A 59 -6.94 -4.43 -15.53
N ASP A 60 -7.78 -4.77 -16.52
CA ASP A 60 -8.52 -6.03 -16.60
C ASP A 60 -9.14 -6.46 -15.26
N ASP A 61 -9.95 -5.56 -14.67
CA ASP A 61 -10.88 -5.77 -13.56
C ASP A 61 -10.37 -6.27 -12.20
N SER A 62 -9.09 -6.62 -12.06
CA SER A 62 -8.66 -7.42 -10.89
C SER A 62 -7.70 -6.73 -9.93
N THR A 63 -6.87 -5.78 -10.37
CA THR A 63 -6.03 -5.04 -9.41
C THR A 63 -5.74 -3.62 -9.89
N SER A 64 -5.56 -2.71 -8.93
CA SER A 64 -4.93 -1.42 -9.22
C SER A 64 -3.47 -1.69 -9.57
N CYS A 65 -3.17 -1.96 -10.83
CA CYS A 65 -1.83 -2.34 -11.24
C CYS A 65 -1.45 -1.74 -12.59
N ARG A 66 -0.34 -0.98 -12.56
CA ARG A 66 0.47 -0.71 -13.74
C ARG A 66 1.70 -1.61 -13.65
N GLU A 67 2.00 -2.39 -14.68
CA GLU A 67 3.15 -3.32 -14.69
C GLU A 67 4.49 -2.60 -14.45
N ASP A 68 4.63 -1.39 -15.00
CA ASP A 68 5.90 -0.67 -15.05
C ASP A 68 5.89 0.65 -14.24
N GLY A 69 5.09 0.75 -13.17
CA GLY A 69 5.11 1.95 -12.35
C GLY A 69 4.05 2.05 -11.27
N LEU A 70 3.85 3.29 -10.82
CA LEU A 70 2.90 3.64 -9.77
C LEU A 70 1.48 3.24 -10.17
N SER A 71 0.85 2.45 -9.30
CA SER A 71 -0.50 1.93 -9.44
C SER A 71 -1.55 2.85 -8.81
N SER A 72 -1.20 3.47 -7.68
CA SER A 72 -2.07 4.44 -7.01
C SER A 72 -1.26 5.45 -6.24
N MET A 73 -1.77 6.68 -6.14
CA MET A 73 -1.21 7.72 -5.29
C MET A 73 -2.31 8.65 -4.76
N SER A 74 -2.05 9.21 -3.59
CA SER A 74 -2.84 10.27 -2.99
C SER A 74 -1.94 11.38 -2.45
N ILE A 75 -2.44 12.61 -2.49
CA ILE A 75 -1.75 13.83 -2.07
C ILE A 75 -2.64 14.56 -1.07
N ASP A 76 -2.06 14.96 0.05
CA ASP A 76 -2.76 15.86 0.97
C ASP A 76 -2.87 17.25 0.34
N SER A 77 -4.11 17.70 0.16
CA SER A 77 -4.37 18.95 -0.58
C SER A 77 -3.94 20.23 0.13
N GLN A 78 -3.65 20.18 1.44
CA GLN A 78 -3.23 21.36 2.19
C GLN A 78 -1.71 21.53 2.16
N SER A 79 -0.97 20.43 2.28
CA SER A 79 0.49 20.41 2.33
C SER A 79 1.14 20.15 0.96
N GLY A 80 0.41 19.55 0.02
CA GLY A 80 0.95 19.03 -1.24
C GLY A 80 1.80 17.77 -1.08
N ILE A 81 1.85 17.17 0.11
CA ILE A 81 2.63 15.96 0.37
C ILE A 81 1.93 14.75 -0.23
N VAL A 82 2.69 13.91 -0.95
CA VAL A 82 2.24 12.59 -1.36
C VAL A 82 2.09 11.70 -0.11
N THR A 83 0.86 11.40 0.27
CA THR A 83 0.52 10.67 1.50
C THR A 83 0.36 9.18 1.29
N TYR A 84 0.16 8.73 0.06
CA TYR A 84 0.03 7.32 -0.26
C TYR A 84 0.61 7.06 -1.64
N GLU A 85 1.36 5.97 -1.77
CA GLU A 85 1.84 5.44 -3.03
C GLU A 85 1.79 3.92 -2.99
N LYS A 86 1.35 3.31 -4.10
CA LYS A 86 1.37 1.87 -4.30
C LYS A 86 1.96 1.54 -5.67
N TRP A 87 2.85 0.57 -5.70
CA TRP A 87 3.47 -0.01 -6.89
C TRP A 87 3.22 -1.51 -6.94
N LYS A 88 3.29 -2.11 -8.13
CA LYS A 88 3.08 -3.56 -8.28
C LYS A 88 4.25 -4.40 -7.73
N ASN A 89 5.48 -3.93 -7.93
CA ASN A 89 6.71 -4.67 -7.63
C ASN A 89 7.78 -3.72 -7.09
N GLY A 90 7.59 -3.28 -5.84
CA GLY A 90 8.48 -2.32 -5.17
C GLY A 90 8.48 -0.93 -5.81
N ALA A 91 8.88 0.08 -5.03
CA ALA A 91 8.89 1.46 -5.51
C ALA A 91 9.87 1.63 -6.67
N ASN A 92 9.40 2.25 -7.75
CA ASN A 92 10.19 2.55 -8.95
C ASN A 92 10.85 1.32 -9.60
N GLY A 93 10.28 0.12 -9.40
CA GLY A 93 10.83 -1.13 -9.93
C GLY A 93 12.06 -1.63 -9.19
N ASP A 94 12.40 -1.05 -8.04
CA ASP A 94 13.37 -1.63 -7.12
C ASP A 94 12.65 -2.66 -6.22
N PRO A 95 12.90 -3.98 -6.40
CA PRO A 95 12.24 -5.03 -5.62
C PRO A 95 12.64 -5.01 -4.13
N GLU A 96 13.70 -4.29 -3.75
CA GLU A 96 14.10 -4.11 -2.35
C GLU A 96 13.36 -2.94 -1.67
N ALA A 97 12.77 -2.05 -2.47
CA ALA A 97 11.98 -0.93 -1.99
C ALA A 97 10.54 -1.38 -1.68
N PRO A 98 9.86 -0.70 -0.73
CA PRO A 98 8.48 -1.05 -0.39
C PRO A 98 7.56 -0.88 -1.60
N SER A 99 6.60 -1.80 -1.76
CA SER A 99 5.53 -1.75 -2.74
C SER A 99 4.42 -0.77 -2.34
N THR A 100 4.30 -0.46 -1.04
CA THR A 100 3.34 0.54 -0.54
C THR A 100 4.02 1.43 0.49
N ILE A 101 3.79 2.74 0.38
CA ILE A 101 4.24 3.72 1.37
C ILE A 101 3.07 4.62 1.71
N ALA A 102 2.77 4.78 3.01
CA ALA A 102 1.92 5.85 3.51
C ALA A 102 2.75 6.84 4.34
N ARG A 103 2.42 8.13 4.26
CA ARG A 103 3.14 9.22 4.92
C ARG A 103 2.22 10.11 5.73
N ASN A 104 2.76 10.68 6.80
CA ASN A 104 2.11 11.76 7.53
C ASN A 104 1.95 13.00 6.63
N ALA A 105 0.73 13.51 6.55
CA ALA A 105 0.38 14.65 5.69
C ALA A 105 1.05 15.98 6.05
N LYS A 106 1.70 16.11 7.22
CA LYS A 106 2.37 17.34 7.63
C LYS A 106 3.89 17.23 7.52
N SER A 107 4.46 16.11 7.97
CA SER A 107 5.91 15.93 7.99
C SER A 107 6.46 15.23 6.75
N GLY A 108 5.64 14.47 6.03
CA GLY A 108 6.08 13.57 4.96
C GLY A 108 6.84 12.34 5.46
N THR A 109 6.89 12.11 6.77
CA THR A 109 7.50 10.90 7.35
C THR A 109 6.70 9.67 6.93
N ALA A 110 7.37 8.60 6.51
CA ALA A 110 6.73 7.32 6.24
C ALA A 110 6.21 6.70 7.54
N THR A 111 4.90 6.45 7.59
CA THR A 111 4.19 5.87 8.73
C THR A 111 3.79 4.42 8.50
N LEU A 112 3.73 4.00 7.23
CA LEU A 112 3.50 2.60 6.84
C LEU A 112 4.41 2.29 5.65
N GLN A 113 5.06 1.14 5.69
CA GLN A 113 5.76 0.56 4.55
C GLN A 113 5.42 -0.91 4.44
N ILE A 114 5.11 -1.36 3.22
CA ILE A 114 4.77 -2.73 2.91
C ILE A 114 5.70 -3.22 1.80
N TRP A 115 6.17 -4.45 1.91
CA TRP A 115 6.91 -5.17 0.88
C TRP A 115 6.07 -6.36 0.43
N ASP A 116 5.49 -6.22 -0.76
CA ASP A 116 4.89 -7.31 -1.51
C ASP A 116 5.59 -7.46 -2.87
N ALA A 117 5.63 -8.69 -3.37
CA ALA A 117 6.17 -9.05 -4.67
C ALA A 117 5.10 -9.85 -5.44
N ASN A 118 4.67 -9.34 -6.59
CA ASN A 118 3.57 -9.92 -7.37
C ASN A 118 2.31 -10.18 -6.51
N GLU A 119 1.92 -9.18 -5.72
CA GLU A 119 0.74 -9.23 -4.84
C GLU A 119 0.85 -10.25 -3.69
N ARG A 120 2.06 -10.74 -3.40
CA ARG A 120 2.35 -11.62 -2.26
C ARG A 120 3.24 -10.94 -1.24
N MET A 121 2.83 -10.89 0.03
CA MET A 121 3.60 -10.29 1.11
C MET A 121 4.89 -11.06 1.33
N HIS A 122 6.04 -10.38 1.18
CA HIS A 122 7.35 -11.03 1.22
C HIS A 122 8.47 -10.00 1.41
N ARG A 123 9.46 -10.32 2.27
CA ARG A 123 10.72 -9.58 2.28
C ARG A 123 11.92 -10.45 2.67
N ASP A 124 12.96 -10.44 1.82
CA ASP A 124 14.18 -11.20 2.08
C ASP A 124 15.06 -10.56 3.17
N GLY A 125 15.91 -11.38 3.80
CA GLY A 125 17.02 -10.93 4.64
C GLY A 125 16.68 -10.59 6.08
N ASP A 126 15.75 -11.31 6.70
CA ASP A 126 15.28 -11.09 8.09
C ASP A 126 14.86 -9.63 8.35
N ARG A 127 14.11 -9.07 7.39
CA ARG A 127 13.55 -7.72 7.48
C ARG A 127 12.02 -7.82 7.48
N PRO A 128 11.32 -6.91 8.18
CA PRO A 128 9.87 -6.93 8.21
C PRO A 128 9.29 -6.57 6.84
N ALA A 129 8.28 -7.31 6.40
CA ALA A 129 7.51 -7.04 5.19
C ALA A 129 6.38 -6.05 5.46
N TRP A 130 6.01 -5.84 6.73
CA TRP A 130 5.04 -4.85 7.16
C TRP A 130 5.63 -4.03 8.31
N LEU A 131 5.61 -2.71 8.19
CA LEU A 131 6.20 -1.82 9.19
C LEU A 131 5.31 -0.60 9.40
N VAL A 132 4.89 -0.38 10.64
CA VAL A 132 4.11 0.79 11.07
C VAL A 132 4.92 1.63 12.04
N MET A 133 4.94 2.95 11.81
CA MET A 133 5.61 3.93 12.66
C MET A 133 4.60 4.93 13.21
N ASP A 134 4.69 5.21 14.51
CA ASP A 134 3.92 6.27 15.13
C ASP A 134 4.34 7.64 14.57
N PRO A 135 3.41 8.43 14.00
CA PRO A 135 3.74 9.69 13.36
C PRO A 135 4.17 10.81 14.33
N GLN A 136 3.90 10.68 15.63
CA GLN A 136 4.24 11.70 16.63
C GLN A 136 5.61 11.45 17.26
N THR A 137 5.89 10.19 17.62
CA THR A 137 7.11 9.81 18.33
C THR A 137 8.19 9.27 17.40
N GLY A 138 7.82 8.78 16.22
CA GLY A 138 8.73 8.12 15.27
C GLY A 138 9.11 6.70 15.67
N VAL A 139 8.49 6.15 16.73
CA VAL A 139 8.70 4.77 17.16
C VAL A 139 8.06 3.81 16.17
N VAL A 140 8.77 2.73 15.81
CA VAL A 140 8.17 1.62 15.07
C VAL A 140 7.29 0.84 16.04
N VAL A 141 5.98 0.90 15.83
CA VAL A 141 4.97 0.31 16.73
C VAL A 141 4.56 -1.09 16.32
N GLU A 142 4.78 -1.46 15.06
CA GLU A 142 4.41 -2.76 14.52
C GLU A 142 5.43 -3.20 13.46
N GLU A 143 5.86 -4.45 13.59
CA GLU A 143 6.67 -5.15 12.60
C GLU A 143 6.08 -6.52 12.37
N GLU A 144 5.85 -6.88 11.10
CA GLU A 144 5.51 -8.25 10.74
C GLU A 144 6.46 -8.78 9.66
N TYR A 145 6.84 -10.04 9.85
CA TYR A 145 7.78 -10.77 9.01
C TYR A 145 6.99 -11.80 8.23
N TRP A 146 7.03 -11.65 6.91
CA TRP A 146 6.25 -12.47 5.99
C TRP A 146 7.16 -13.09 4.93
N PHE A 147 6.86 -14.33 4.60
CA PHE A 147 7.46 -15.06 3.49
C PHE A 147 6.34 -15.70 2.69
N GLU A 148 6.23 -15.34 1.41
CA GLU A 148 5.24 -15.95 0.52
C GLU A 148 3.78 -15.92 1.04
N ASP A 149 3.30 -14.78 1.58
CA ASP A 149 1.98 -14.59 2.21
C ASP A 149 1.77 -15.32 3.54
N HIS A 150 2.82 -15.81 4.16
CA HIS A 150 2.73 -16.46 5.46
C HIS A 150 3.56 -15.71 6.48
N LEU A 151 2.99 -15.44 7.67
CA LEU A 151 3.77 -15.02 8.82
C LEU A 151 4.88 -16.04 9.05
N HIS A 152 6.12 -15.57 9.01
CA HIS A 152 7.29 -16.43 9.04
C HIS A 152 8.50 -15.63 9.49
N ARG A 153 9.23 -16.15 10.49
CA ARG A 153 10.57 -15.64 10.79
C ARG A 153 11.50 -16.72 11.33
N GLU A 154 12.72 -16.77 10.79
CA GLU A 154 13.71 -17.77 11.20
C GLU A 154 14.37 -17.52 12.55
N ASN A 155 14.60 -16.24 12.89
CA ASN A 155 15.42 -15.86 14.03
C ASN A 155 14.71 -14.82 14.89
N GLY A 156 13.54 -15.17 15.42
CA GLY A 156 12.80 -14.34 16.36
C GLY A 156 11.30 -14.31 16.08
N PRO A 157 10.57 -13.38 16.72
CA PRO A 157 9.14 -13.24 16.53
C PRO A 157 8.80 -12.72 15.14
N ALA A 158 7.77 -13.31 14.54
CA ALA A 158 7.21 -12.92 13.26
C ALA A 158 6.27 -11.72 13.39
N VAL A 159 5.68 -11.48 14.56
CA VAL A 159 4.87 -10.29 14.86
C VAL A 159 5.45 -9.62 16.10
N ILE A 160 5.60 -8.29 16.06
CA ILE A 160 6.10 -7.51 17.20
C ILE A 160 5.29 -6.22 17.32
N HIS A 161 4.72 -5.96 18.50
CA HIS A 161 4.12 -4.66 18.82
C HIS A 161 4.87 -3.94 19.94
N ARG A 162 4.99 -2.62 19.79
CA ARG A 162 5.66 -1.72 20.74
C ARG A 162 4.75 -0.57 21.15
N ASP A 163 4.91 -0.15 22.40
CA ASP A 163 4.28 1.06 22.89
C ASP A 163 4.85 2.29 22.16
N ALA A 164 3.97 3.18 21.72
CA ALA A 164 4.36 4.32 20.89
C ALA A 164 5.17 5.37 21.67
N GLU A 165 5.01 5.48 22.98
CA GLU A 165 5.70 6.48 23.81
C GLU A 165 7.05 5.96 24.32
N THR A 166 7.08 4.71 24.80
CA THR A 166 8.28 4.14 25.42
C THR A 166 9.15 3.34 24.44
N GLY A 167 8.56 2.84 23.35
CA GLY A 167 9.21 1.90 22.44
C GLY A 167 9.37 0.49 23.03
N GLU A 168 8.81 0.21 24.20
CA GLU A 168 8.90 -1.10 24.84
C GLU A 168 8.00 -2.11 24.11
N VAL A 169 8.55 -3.31 23.89
CA VAL A 169 7.80 -4.43 23.32
C VAL A 169 6.82 -4.95 24.36
N TYR A 170 5.54 -4.98 24.02
CA TYR A 170 4.50 -5.54 24.89
C TYR A 170 3.82 -6.78 24.32
N HIS A 171 4.03 -7.07 23.02
CA HIS A 171 3.45 -8.23 22.34
C HIS A 171 4.40 -8.80 21.30
N VAL A 172 4.51 -10.13 21.27
CA VAL A 172 5.27 -10.87 20.26
C VAL A 172 4.57 -12.17 19.92
N GLU A 173 4.62 -12.57 18.65
CA GLU A 173 4.17 -13.88 18.20
C GLU A 173 5.20 -14.54 17.30
N TYR A 174 5.31 -15.87 17.39
CA TYR A 174 6.29 -16.67 16.67
C TYR A 174 5.58 -17.55 15.64
N TYR A 175 5.97 -17.42 14.38
CA TYR A 175 5.35 -18.17 13.29
C TYR A 175 6.41 -18.73 12.34
N ARG A 176 6.12 -19.93 11.83
CA ARG A 176 6.82 -20.60 10.72
C ARG A 176 5.82 -21.00 9.66
N ASN A 177 5.98 -20.43 8.46
CA ASN A 177 5.14 -20.76 7.31
C ASN A 177 3.64 -20.64 7.65
N GLY A 178 3.27 -19.61 8.40
CA GLY A 178 1.90 -19.27 8.74
C GLY A 178 1.30 -20.07 9.90
N SER A 179 2.07 -20.97 10.51
CA SER A 179 1.65 -21.71 11.71
C SER A 179 2.42 -21.23 12.94
N PRO A 180 1.80 -21.19 14.14
CA PRO A 180 2.51 -20.90 15.38
C PRO A 180 3.70 -21.83 15.58
N ASP A 181 4.86 -21.28 15.93
CA ASP A 181 6.10 -22.02 16.20
C ASP A 181 6.03 -22.65 17.60
N LEU A 182 5.31 -23.78 17.72
CA LEU A 182 5.02 -24.43 19.00
C LEU A 182 6.28 -24.83 19.77
N ASP A 183 7.36 -25.20 19.07
CA ASP A 183 8.64 -25.53 19.68
C ASP A 183 9.23 -24.29 20.39
N THR A 184 9.20 -23.13 19.73
CA THR A 184 9.64 -21.86 20.34
C THR A 184 8.75 -21.46 21.54
N TYR A 185 7.42 -21.63 21.43
CA TYR A 185 6.51 -21.38 22.55
C TYR A 185 6.80 -22.29 23.75
N GLU A 186 7.06 -23.58 23.52
CA GLU A 186 7.44 -24.55 24.56
C GLU A 186 8.78 -24.20 25.22
N GLU A 187 9.81 -23.89 24.42
CA GLU A 187 11.14 -23.50 24.90
C GLU A 187 11.11 -22.24 25.78
N LEU A 188 10.29 -21.26 25.42
CA LEU A 188 10.13 -20.01 26.15
C LEU A 188 9.14 -20.11 27.31
N GLY A 189 8.39 -21.20 27.43
CA GLY A 189 7.37 -21.39 28.47
C GLY A 189 6.21 -20.40 28.38
N ILE A 190 5.84 -20.00 27.16
CA ILE A 190 4.73 -19.07 26.87
C ILE A 190 3.63 -19.77 26.07
N THR A 191 2.40 -19.27 26.15
CA THR A 191 1.25 -19.87 25.45
C THR A 191 1.15 -19.34 24.01
N PRO A 192 0.97 -20.21 23.00
CA PRO A 192 0.66 -19.77 21.65
C PRO A 192 -0.71 -19.08 21.56
N PRO A 193 -0.94 -18.27 20.51
CA PRO A 193 -2.27 -17.71 20.23
C PRO A 193 -3.31 -18.83 20.00
N GLU A 194 -4.57 -18.56 20.36
CA GLU A 194 -5.71 -19.50 20.22
C GLU A 194 -6.12 -19.76 18.76
#